data_AF-A0A4V1LR14-F1
#
_entry.id   AF-A0A4V1LR14-F1
#
_cell.length_a   1.000
_cell.length_b   1.000
_cell.length_c   1.000
_cell.angle_alpha   90.00
_cell.angle_beta   90.00
_cell.angle_gamma   90.00
#
_symmetry.space_group_name_H-M   'P 1'
#
loop_
_entity.id
_entity.type
_entity.pdbx_description
1 polymer ?
#
loop_
_entity_poly.entity_id
_entity_poly.type
_entity_poly.pdbx_seq_one_letter_code
_entity_poly.pdbx_strand_id
1 'polypeptide(L)'
;MKYTAWLLQTYPELKNEPSVKVHNYVKQAKKDTVYQRVLITLFFFILVCVLSFSIGYSLSKFNEIDETLAALISVVTSMLVSLAIEGRLRTNTIRNKLRELIDKNA
;
A
#
# COMPACT_ATOMS: atom_id res chain seq x y z
N MET A 1 0.79 6.45 10.95
CA MET A 1 1.16 5.96 12.30
C MET A 1 2.36 5.02 12.20
N LYS A 2 3.36 5.16 13.07
CA LYS A 2 4.49 4.21 13.16
C LYS A 2 3.92 2.84 13.59
N TYR A 3 4.33 1.75 12.93
CA TYR A 3 3.81 0.39 13.19
C TYR A 3 3.85 -0.02 14.67
N THR A 4 4.87 0.43 15.40
CA THR A 4 5.02 0.26 16.86
C THR A 4 3.89 0.89 17.67
N ALA A 5 3.45 2.09 17.32
CA ALA A 5 2.35 2.76 18.03
C ALA A 5 1.03 2.00 17.82
N TRP A 6 0.78 1.53 16.61
CA TRP A 6 -0.37 0.68 16.31
C TRP A 6 -0.29 -0.66 17.05
N LEU A 7 0.91 -1.26 17.14
CA LEU A 7 1.13 -2.51 17.85
C LEU A 7 0.79 -2.40 19.35
N LEU A 8 1.35 -1.39 20.03
CA LEU A 8 1.15 -1.16 21.47
C LEU A 8 -0.28 -0.74 21.83
N GLN A 9 -1.03 -0.21 20.86
CA GLN A 9 -2.45 0.08 21.02
C GLN A 9 -3.31 -1.18 20.86
N THR A 10 -2.91 -2.09 19.96
CA THR A 10 -3.68 -3.30 19.64
C THR A 10 -3.41 -4.43 20.64
N TYR A 11 -2.16 -4.55 21.10
CA TYR A 11 -1.67 -5.58 22.01
C TYR A 11 -0.98 -4.90 23.21
N PRO A 12 -1.75 -4.43 24.21
CA PRO A 12 -1.20 -3.69 25.36
C PRO A 12 -0.22 -4.51 26.20
N GLU A 13 -0.31 -5.84 26.19
CA GLU A 13 0.61 -6.77 26.84
C GLU A 13 2.05 -6.63 26.34
N LEU A 14 2.24 -6.19 25.08
CA LEU A 14 3.57 -5.92 24.51
C LEU A 14 4.23 -4.67 25.11
N LYS A 15 3.53 -3.85 25.90
CA LYS A 15 4.15 -2.73 26.64
C LYS A 15 5.15 -3.20 27.68
N ASN A 16 4.98 -4.41 28.19
CA ASN A 16 5.86 -5.01 29.18
C ASN A 16 7.04 -5.76 28.55
N GLU A 17 7.02 -5.97 27.22
CA GLU A 17 8.12 -6.61 26.51
C GLU A 17 9.27 -5.63 26.21
N PRO A 18 10.52 -6.14 26.09
CA PRO A 18 11.64 -5.31 25.66
C PRO A 18 11.35 -4.62 24.34
N SER A 19 11.61 -3.31 24.27
CA SER A 19 11.41 -2.50 23.05
C SER A 19 12.11 -3.07 21.81
N VAL A 20 13.24 -3.76 22.02
CA VAL A 20 14.01 -4.48 21.00
C VAL A 20 13.19 -5.62 20.38
N LYS A 21 12.44 -6.38 21.20
CA LYS A 21 11.59 -7.49 20.74
C LYS A 21 10.44 -6.99 19.87
N VAL A 22 9.78 -5.91 20.30
CA VAL A 22 8.74 -5.21 19.53
C VAL A 22 9.28 -4.68 18.20
N HIS A 23 10.49 -4.10 18.20
CA HIS A 23 11.13 -3.62 16.98
C HIS A 23 11.50 -4.77 16.02
N ASN A 24 11.96 -5.90 16.56
CA ASN A 24 12.27 -7.09 15.78
C ASN A 24 11.04 -7.67 15.09
N TYR A 25 9.87 -7.73 15.75
CA TYR A 25 8.63 -8.15 15.10
C TYR A 25 8.27 -7.25 13.92
N VAL A 26 8.39 -5.92 14.07
CA VAL A 26 8.16 -4.97 12.97
C VAL A 26 9.17 -5.15 11.84
N LYS A 27 10.44 -5.38 12.17
CA LYS A 27 11.50 -5.61 11.17
C LYS A 27 11.26 -6.91 10.40
N GLN A 28 10.89 -7.97 11.10
CA GLN A 28 10.59 -9.27 10.51
C GLN A 28 9.34 -9.22 9.63
N ALA A 29 8.23 -8.64 10.10
CA ALA A 29 7.04 -8.46 9.28
C ALA A 29 7.31 -7.66 8.00
N LYS A 30 8.14 -6.62 8.07
CA LYS A 30 8.55 -5.87 6.87
C LYS A 30 9.39 -6.70 5.91
N LYS A 31 10.28 -7.56 6.42
CA LYS A 31 11.15 -8.43 5.62
C LYS A 31 10.34 -9.54 4.93
N ASP A 32 9.43 -10.16 5.66
CA ASP A 32 8.62 -11.26 5.16
C ASP A 32 7.60 -10.80 4.10
N THR A 33 7.13 -9.56 4.21
CA THR A 33 6.17 -8.97 3.26
C THR A 33 6.82 -8.28 2.06
N VAL A 34 8.15 -8.29 1.92
CA VAL A 34 8.84 -7.61 0.79
C VAL A 34 8.30 -8.11 -0.54
N TYR A 35 8.28 -9.43 -0.76
CA TYR A 35 7.82 -10.01 -2.02
C TYR A 35 6.35 -9.66 -2.32
N GLN A 36 5.46 -9.78 -1.32
CA GLN A 36 4.06 -9.40 -1.48
C GLN A 36 3.90 -7.92 -1.83
N ARG A 37 4.67 -7.03 -1.18
CA ARG A 37 4.63 -5.60 -1.46
C ARG A 37 5.15 -5.25 -2.85
N VAL A 38 6.17 -5.97 -3.33
CA VAL A 38 6.67 -5.82 -4.71
C VAL A 38 5.61 -6.26 -5.71
N LEU A 39 4.96 -7.41 -5.48
CA LEU A 39 3.86 -7.88 -6.33
C LEU A 39 2.68 -6.91 -6.35
N ILE A 40 2.30 -6.37 -5.19
CA ILE A 40 1.25 -5.34 -5.11
C ILE A 40 1.64 -4.12 -5.95
N THR A 41 2.87 -3.62 -5.84
CA THR A 41 3.33 -2.48 -6.66
C THR A 41 3.31 -2.78 -8.15
N LEU A 42 3.78 -3.97 -8.54
CA LEU A 42 3.78 -4.38 -9.94
C LEU A 42 2.35 -4.45 -10.49
N PHE A 43 1.43 -5.03 -9.72
CA PHE A 43 0.01 -5.09 -10.08
C PHE A 43 -0.60 -3.69 -10.22
N PHE A 44 -0.33 -2.78 -9.27
CA PHE A 44 -0.81 -1.40 -9.35
C PHE A 44 -0.21 -0.62 -10.51
N PHE A 45 1.05 -0.86 -10.85
CA PHE A 45 1.67 -0.26 -12.02
C PHE A 45 0.94 -0.65 -13.32
N ILE A 46 0.65 -1.94 -13.50
CA ILE A 46 -0.12 -2.43 -14.66
C ILE A 46 -1.53 -1.82 -14.66
N LEU A 47 -2.18 -1.80 -13.50
CA LEU A 47 -3.52 -1.22 -13.33
C LEU A 47 -3.55 0.28 -13.70
N VAL A 48 -2.54 1.05 -13.29
CA VAL A 48 -2.39 2.46 -13.68
C VAL A 48 -2.35 2.57 -15.20
N CYS A 49 -1.47 1.83 -15.88
CA CYS A 49 -1.35 1.92 -17.33
C CYS A 49 -2.68 1.64 -18.05
N VAL A 50 -3.40 0.61 -17.62
CA VAL A 50 -4.71 0.25 -18.20
C VAL A 50 -5.76 1.33 -17.94
N LEU A 51 -5.79 1.87 -16.72
CA LEU A 51 -6.74 2.92 -16.34
C LEU A 51 -6.42 4.25 -17.02
N SER A 52 -5.15 4.67 -17.08
CA SER A 52 -4.76 5.90 -17.78
C SER A 52 -5.17 5.83 -19.25
N PHE A 53 -4.92 4.70 -19.91
CA PHE A 53 -5.34 4.50 -21.30
C PHE A 53 -6.86 4.60 -21.47
N SER A 54 -7.62 3.90 -20.63
CA SER A 54 -9.09 3.86 -20.71
C SER A 54 -9.72 5.24 -20.40
N ILE A 55 -9.21 5.92 -19.38
CA ILE A 55 -9.67 7.25 -18.95
C ILE A 55 -9.29 8.29 -20.00
N GLY A 56 -8.05 8.29 -20.48
CA GLY A 56 -7.57 9.22 -21.51
C GLY A 56 -8.33 9.09 -22.82
N TYR A 57 -8.56 7.86 -23.29
CA TYR A 57 -9.35 7.59 -24.49
C TYR A 57 -10.80 8.10 -24.33
N SER A 58 -11.42 7.83 -23.18
CA SER A 58 -12.79 8.29 -22.92
C SER A 58 -12.87 9.82 -22.84
N LEU A 59 -11.94 10.48 -22.15
CA LEU A 59 -11.91 11.95 -22.04
C LEU A 59 -11.71 12.64 -23.39
N SER A 60 -10.78 12.15 -24.21
CA SER A 60 -10.54 12.67 -25.55
C SER A 60 -11.77 12.50 -26.45
N LYS A 61 -12.41 11.33 -26.42
CA LYS A 61 -13.53 11.02 -27.31
C LYS A 61 -14.84 11.71 -26.95
N PHE A 62 -15.13 11.90 -25.66
CA PHE A 62 -16.43 12.39 -25.21
C PHE A 62 -16.50 13.90 -24.97
N ASN A 63 -15.37 14.58 -24.77
CA ASN A 63 -15.36 16.00 -24.36
C ASN A 63 -14.65 16.94 -25.33
N GLU A 64 -14.20 16.46 -26.50
CA GLU A 64 -13.40 17.26 -27.46
C GLU A 64 -12.21 17.98 -26.80
N ILE A 65 -11.69 17.41 -25.70
CA ILE A 65 -10.52 17.93 -24.99
C ILE A 65 -9.29 17.55 -25.81
N ASP A 66 -8.34 18.48 -25.91
CA ASP A 66 -7.03 18.21 -26.48
C ASP A 66 -6.43 16.90 -25.96
N GLU A 67 -6.00 16.03 -26.87
CA GLU A 67 -5.53 14.68 -26.53
C GLU A 67 -4.37 14.70 -25.53
N THR A 68 -3.51 15.71 -25.62
CA THR A 68 -2.37 15.89 -24.72
C THR A 68 -2.83 16.22 -23.31
N LEU A 69 -3.84 17.10 -23.19
CA LEU A 69 -4.41 17.51 -21.91
C LEU A 69 -5.22 16.36 -21.27
N ALA A 70 -6.00 15.63 -22.06
CA ALA A 70 -6.73 14.44 -21.62
C ALA A 70 -5.79 13.34 -21.13
N ALA A 71 -4.68 13.08 -21.85
CA ALA A 71 -3.66 12.13 -21.44
C ALA A 71 -3.01 12.53 -20.10
N LEU A 72 -2.63 13.80 -19.94
CA LEU A 72 -2.05 14.32 -18.69
C LEU A 72 -2.99 14.13 -17.49
N ILE A 73 -4.27 14.52 -17.64
CA ILE A 73 -5.28 14.36 -16.57
C ILE A 73 -5.44 12.88 -16.22
N SER A 74 -5.49 11.99 -17.22
CA SER A 74 -5.65 10.55 -16.99
C SER A 74 -4.48 9.95 -16.20
N VAL A 75 -3.23 10.34 -16.51
CA VAL A 75 -2.03 9.85 -15.84
C VAL A 75 -1.99 10.35 -14.41
N VAL A 76 -2.23 11.64 -14.18
CA VAL A 76 -2.20 12.23 -12.84
C VAL A 76 -3.28 11.62 -11.94
N THR A 77 -4.51 11.51 -12.43
CA THR A 77 -5.63 10.96 -11.65
C THR A 77 -5.41 9.48 -11.31
N SER A 78 -5.05 8.66 -12.29
CA SER A 78 -4.77 7.24 -12.08
C SER A 78 -3.57 6.99 -11.16
N MET A 79 -2.52 7.81 -11.25
CA MET A 79 -1.37 7.76 -10.34
C MET A 79 -1.77 8.07 -8.90
N LEU A 80 -2.53 9.14 -8.67
CA LEU A 80 -2.96 9.54 -7.32
C LEU A 80 -3.86 8.47 -6.67
N VAL A 81 -4.82 7.94 -7.41
CA VAL A 81 -5.70 6.87 -6.94
C VAL A 81 -4.88 5.63 -6.58
N SER A 82 -3.92 5.26 -7.41
CA SER A 82 -3.10 4.07 -7.21
C SER A 82 -2.16 4.20 -6.02
N LEU A 83 -1.53 5.36 -5.81
CA LEU A 83 -0.72 5.63 -4.62
C LEU A 83 -1.53 5.52 -3.32
N ALA A 84 -2.76 6.06 -3.33
CA ALA A 84 -3.64 6.01 -2.16
C ALA A 84 -4.04 4.57 -1.80
N ILE A 85 -4.38 3.75 -2.79
CA ILE A 85 -4.81 2.35 -2.57
C ILE A 85 -3.61 1.46 -2.24
N GLU A 86 -2.50 1.60 -2.98
CA GLU A 86 -1.26 0.83 -2.74
C GLU A 86 -0.74 1.06 -1.32
N GLY A 87 -0.73 2.31 -0.85
CA GLY A 87 -0.30 2.65 0.51
C GLY A 87 -1.14 1.97 1.59
N ARG A 88 -2.48 1.92 1.39
CA ARG A 88 -3.39 1.22 2.32
C ARG A 88 -3.16 -0.28 2.31
N LEU A 89 -3.05 -0.90 1.13
CA LEU A 89 -2.84 -2.34 0.99
C LEU A 89 -1.49 -2.77 1.59
N ARG A 90 -0.40 -2.06 1.27
CA ARG A 90 0.93 -2.34 1.85
C ARG A 90 0.91 -2.28 3.38
N THR A 91 0.21 -1.29 3.94
CA THR A 91 0.08 -1.15 5.40
C THR A 91 -0.72 -2.31 5.99
N ASN A 92 -1.81 -2.72 5.35
CA ASN A 92 -2.61 -3.86 5.79
C ASN A 92 -1.85 -5.18 5.69
N THR A 93 -1.06 -5.40 4.64
CA THR A 93 -0.21 -6.59 4.50
C THR A 93 0.79 -6.70 5.66
N ILE A 94 1.47 -5.61 6.00
CA ILE A 94 2.42 -5.59 7.12
C ILE A 94 1.69 -5.82 8.45
N ARG A 95 0.52 -5.19 8.66
CA ARG A 95 -0.29 -5.38 9.88
C ARG A 95 -0.77 -6.82 10.04
N ASN A 96 -1.24 -7.45 8.96
CA ASN A 96 -1.68 -8.84 8.99
C ASN A 96 -0.52 -9.76 9.34
N LYS A 97 0.67 -9.54 8.75
CA LYS A 97 1.85 -10.33 9.08
C LYS A 97 2.33 -10.11 10.53
N LEU A 98 2.22 -8.88 11.02
CA LEU A 98 2.49 -8.56 12.42
C LEU A 98 1.58 -9.32 13.38
N ARG A 99 0.27 -9.39 13.10
CA ARG A 99 -0.68 -10.19 13.91
C ARG A 99 -0.29 -11.65 13.93
N GLU A 100 -0.03 -12.24 12.75
CA GLU A 100 0.38 -13.64 12.64
C GLU A 100 1.67 -13.95 13.42
N LEU A 101 2.63 -13.02 13.44
CA LEU A 101 3.87 -13.19 14.21
C LEU A 101 3.66 -13.06 15.71
N ILE A 102 2.73 -12.22 16.16
CA ILE A 102 2.40 -12.08 17.59
C ILE A 102 1.64 -13.32 18.05
N ASP A 103 0.60 -13.73 17.33
CA ASP A 103 -0.24 -14.89 17.68
C ASP A 103 0.57 -16.21 17.70
N LYS A 104 1.67 -16.30 16.95
CA LYS A 104 2.59 -17.46 16.97
C LYS A 104 3.57 -17.47 18.15
N ASN A 105 3.82 -16.32 18.78
CA ASN A 105 4.80 -16.15 19.86
C ASN A 105 4.17 -15.76 21.20
N ALA A 106 2.83 -15.68 21.26
CA ALA A 106 2.03 -15.55 22.48
C ALA A 106 1.72 -16.94 23.06
#